data_AF-A0A958B0E6-F1
#
_entry.id   AF-A0A958B0E6-F1
#
_cell.length_a   1.000
_cell.length_b   1.000
_cell.length_c   1.000
_cell.angle_alpha   90.00
_cell.angle_beta   90.00
_cell.angle_gamma   90.00
#
_symmetry.space_group_name_H-M   'P 1'
#
loop_
_entity.id
_entity.type
_entity.pdbx_description
1 polymer ?
#
loop_
_entity_poly.entity_id
_entity_poly.type
_entity_poly.pdbx_seq_one_letter_code
_entity_poly.pdbx_strand_id
1 'polypeptide(L)'
;MNRLRKSLSPVANSRWFKNQTYNFEILRSLGESTYGGAEIGEVLSAVSGVKEGDDEAWYQGWNRVAAMVEDRAATLADPISRGNAMLRTSNYY
;
A
#
# COMPACT_ATOMS: atom_id res chain seq x y z
N MET A 1 -34.63 31.93 -20.22
CA MET A 1 -33.20 31.99 -19.84
C MET A 1 -32.99 31.17 -18.57
N ASN A 2 -32.66 29.88 -18.71
CA ASN A 2 -32.45 28.98 -17.58
C ASN A 2 -30.93 28.74 -17.44
N ARG A 3 -30.31 29.25 -16.36
CA ARG A 3 -28.89 29.04 -16.11
C ARG A 3 -28.69 27.58 -15.69
N LEU A 4 -28.09 26.79 -16.58
CA LEU A 4 -27.63 25.44 -16.31
C LEU A 4 -26.71 25.47 -15.08
N ARG A 5 -27.14 24.84 -13.97
CA ARG A 5 -26.24 24.47 -12.88
C ARG A 5 -25.19 23.54 -13.48
N LYS A 6 -23.94 23.98 -13.54
CA LYS A 6 -22.79 23.09 -13.72
C LYS A 6 -22.88 22.07 -12.58
N SER A 7 -23.21 20.82 -12.87
CA SER A 7 -23.05 19.75 -11.88
C SER A 7 -21.57 19.75 -11.50
N LEU A 8 -21.27 19.90 -10.22
CA LEU A 8 -19.93 19.65 -9.71
C LEU A 8 -19.48 18.30 -10.27
N SER A 9 -18.32 18.29 -10.94
CA SER A 9 -17.70 17.07 -11.41
C SER A 9 -17.66 16.04 -10.28
N PRO A 10 -17.85 14.74 -10.57
CA PRO A 10 -17.69 13.73 -9.53
C PRO A 10 -16.32 13.95 -8.90
N VAL A 11 -16.25 13.98 -7.56
CA VAL A 11 -14.99 13.92 -6.82
C VAL A 11 -14.12 12.92 -7.57
N ALA A 12 -12.95 13.36 -8.05
CA ALA A 12 -12.06 12.51 -8.82
C ALA A 12 -11.96 11.18 -8.07
N ASN A 13 -12.37 10.09 -8.71
CA ASN A 13 -12.46 8.78 -8.07
C ASN A 13 -11.01 8.30 -7.81
N SER A 14 -10.41 8.77 -6.72
CA SER A 14 -9.01 8.55 -6.34
C SER A 14 -8.79 7.19 -5.70
N ARG A 15 -9.44 6.16 -6.27
CA ARG A 15 -9.44 4.81 -5.73
C ARG A 15 -8.48 3.95 -6.52
N TRP A 16 -7.70 3.15 -5.80
CA TRP A 16 -6.84 2.12 -6.38
C TRP A 16 -7.66 0.87 -6.71
N PHE A 17 -8.66 0.56 -5.88
CA PHE A 17 -9.55 -0.59 -6.06
C PHE A 17 -11.03 -0.22 -5.81
N LYS A 18 -11.93 -0.90 -6.51
CA LYS A 18 -13.37 -0.89 -6.28
C LYS A 18 -13.69 -1.66 -5.01
N ASN A 19 -13.02 -2.80 -4.78
CA ASN A 19 -13.11 -3.51 -3.51
C ASN A 19 -12.77 -2.55 -2.35
N GLN A 20 -13.70 -2.43 -1.39
CA GLN A 20 -13.57 -1.48 -0.29
C GLN A 20 -12.40 -1.83 0.64
N THR A 21 -12.20 -3.11 0.92
CA THR A 21 -11.13 -3.62 1.77
C THR A 21 -9.77 -3.33 1.15
N TYR A 22 -9.55 -3.72 -0.11
CA TYR A 22 -8.26 -3.49 -0.78
C TYR A 22 -7.90 -2.01 -0.86
N ASN A 23 -8.89 -1.17 -1.20
CA ASN A 23 -8.65 0.26 -1.27
C ASN A 23 -8.36 0.88 0.10
N PHE A 24 -9.04 0.42 1.16
CA PHE A 24 -8.75 0.87 2.51
C PHE A 24 -7.33 0.45 2.93
N GLU A 25 -6.94 -0.80 2.72
CA GLU A 25 -5.63 -1.31 3.11
C GLU A 25 -4.48 -0.60 2.39
N ILE A 26 -4.61 -0.32 1.09
CA ILE A 26 -3.59 0.49 0.38
C ILE A 26 -3.49 1.89 0.97
N LEU A 27 -4.62 2.56 1.23
CA LEU A 27 -4.59 3.91 1.78
C LEU A 27 -4.00 3.92 3.19
N ARG A 28 -4.31 2.91 4.02
CA ARG A 28 -3.71 2.71 5.33
C ARG A 28 -2.19 2.56 5.19
N SER A 29 -1.72 1.58 4.41
CA SER A 29 -0.29 1.32 4.24
C SER A 29 0.47 2.48 3.61
N LEU A 30 -0.11 3.23 2.67
CA LEU A 30 0.49 4.46 2.16
C LEU A 30 0.58 5.53 3.26
N GLY A 31 -0.44 5.66 4.11
CA GLY A 31 -0.45 6.57 5.26
C GLY A 31 0.67 6.29 6.26
N GLU A 32 0.95 5.01 6.53
CA GLU A 32 2.03 4.56 7.42
C GLU A 32 3.43 5.03 6.96
N SER A 33 3.59 5.39 5.68
CA SER A 33 4.88 5.90 5.17
C SER A 33 5.32 7.18 5.88
N THR A 34 4.37 8.00 6.35
CA THR A 34 4.67 9.23 7.10
C THR A 34 5.26 8.99 8.49
N TYR A 35 5.09 7.78 9.04
CA TYR A 35 5.60 7.36 10.34
C TYR A 35 6.68 6.28 10.23
N GLY A 36 7.15 5.97 9.02
CA GLY A 36 8.18 4.95 8.77
C GLY A 36 7.68 3.50 8.78
N GLY A 37 6.35 3.29 8.84
CA GLY A 37 5.72 1.97 8.82
C GLY A 37 5.53 1.38 7.41
N ALA A 38 5.89 2.13 6.36
CA ALA A 38 5.89 1.67 4.98
C ALA A 38 6.82 2.52 4.10
N GLU A 39 7.21 1.98 2.94
CA GLU A 39 7.70 2.79 1.82
C GLU A 39 6.68 2.77 0.68
N ILE A 40 6.46 3.93 0.04
CA ILE A 40 5.47 4.06 -1.04
C ILE A 40 5.77 3.08 -2.18
N GLY A 41 7.04 2.91 -2.55
CA GLY A 41 7.46 1.98 -3.60
C GLY A 41 7.19 0.51 -3.24
N GLU A 42 7.37 0.14 -1.98
CA GLU A 42 7.10 -1.21 -1.46
C GLU A 42 5.58 -1.50 -1.54
N VAL A 43 4.73 -0.56 -1.10
CA VAL A 43 3.26 -0.69 -1.17
C VAL A 43 2.78 -0.79 -2.61
N LEU A 44 3.25 0.08 -3.51
CA LEU A 44 2.86 0.04 -4.92
C LEU A 44 3.35 -1.24 -5.63
N SER A 45 4.49 -1.79 -5.21
CA SER A 45 5.00 -3.07 -5.72
C SER A 45 4.19 -4.26 -5.22
N ALA A 46 3.75 -4.24 -3.96
CA ALA A 46 2.94 -5.30 -3.37
C ALA A 46 1.65 -5.52 -4.18
N VAL A 47 0.99 -4.43 -4.57
CA VAL A 47 -0.29 -4.48 -5.29
C VAL A 47 -0.15 -4.45 -6.81
N SER A 48 1.09 -4.43 -7.32
CA SER A 48 1.36 -4.42 -8.75
C SER A 48 0.86 -5.73 -9.38
N GLY A 49 -0.09 -5.61 -10.29
CA GLY A 49 -0.68 -6.74 -11.01
C GLY A 49 -1.83 -7.44 -10.29
N VAL A 50 -2.22 -7.00 -9.08
CA VAL A 50 -3.40 -7.52 -8.39
C VAL A 50 -4.66 -7.06 -9.11
N LYS A 51 -5.55 -8.02 -9.40
CA LYS A 51 -6.84 -7.76 -10.05
C LYS A 51 -7.94 -7.62 -8.99
N GLU A 52 -9.04 -6.99 -9.37
CA GLU A 52 -10.22 -6.88 -8.51
C GLU A 52 -10.72 -8.27 -8.08
N GLY A 53 -10.84 -8.47 -6.77
CA GLY A 53 -11.33 -9.72 -6.18
C GLY A 53 -10.35 -10.91 -6.24
N ASP A 54 -9.08 -10.67 -6.57
CA ASP A 54 -8.03 -11.70 -6.57
C ASP A 54 -7.31 -11.73 -5.21
N ASP A 55 -7.94 -12.38 -4.23
CA ASP A 55 -7.44 -12.45 -2.85
C ASP A 55 -6.09 -13.16 -2.74
N GLU A 56 -5.84 -14.14 -3.61
CA GLU A 56 -4.57 -14.86 -3.66
C GLU A 56 -3.46 -13.96 -4.20
N ALA A 57 -3.68 -13.26 -5.31
CA ALA A 57 -2.69 -12.32 -5.83
C ALA A 57 -2.41 -11.19 -4.84
N TRP A 58 -3.44 -10.72 -4.13
CA TRP A 58 -3.30 -9.77 -3.03
C TRP A 58 -2.37 -10.31 -1.94
N TYR A 59 -2.68 -11.48 -1.38
CA TYR A 59 -1.88 -12.12 -0.34
C TYR A 59 -0.43 -12.34 -0.78
N GLN A 60 -0.22 -12.93 -1.94
CA GLN A 60 1.12 -13.21 -2.49
C GLN A 60 1.92 -11.92 -2.72
N GLY A 61 1.26 -10.85 -3.15
CA GLY A 61 1.87 -9.56 -3.37
C GLY A 61 2.46 -8.94 -2.10
N TRP A 62 1.66 -8.91 -1.03
CA TRP A 62 2.08 -8.41 0.28
C TRP A 62 3.13 -9.31 0.94
N ASN A 63 2.91 -10.63 0.93
CA ASN A 63 3.85 -11.60 1.51
C ASN A 63 5.23 -11.53 0.84
N ARG A 64 5.27 -11.39 -0.50
CA ARG A 64 6.53 -11.21 -1.25
C ARG A 64 7.30 -9.96 -0.82
N VAL A 65 6.61 -8.83 -0.65
CA VAL A 65 7.26 -7.58 -0.22
C VAL A 65 7.73 -7.68 1.23
N ALA A 66 6.93 -8.28 2.12
CA ALA A 66 7.31 -8.53 3.50
C ALA A 66 8.61 -9.35 3.58
N ALA A 67 8.66 -10.51 2.90
CA ALA A 67 9.84 -11.38 2.86
C ALA A 67 11.08 -10.66 2.28
N MET A 68 10.90 -9.88 1.20
CA MET A 68 12.00 -9.11 0.62
C MET A 68 12.58 -8.07 1.61
N VAL A 69 11.73 -7.37 2.34
CA VAL A 69 12.16 -6.37 3.34
C VAL A 69 12.79 -7.05 4.55
N GLU A 70 12.26 -8.20 4.97
CA GLU A 70 12.81 -9.03 6.04
C GLU A 70 14.24 -9.51 5.70
N ASP A 71 14.42 -10.08 4.51
CA ASP A 71 15.73 -10.49 4.00
C ASP A 71 16.70 -9.33 3.95
N ARG A 72 16.24 -8.15 3.50
CA ARG A 72 17.07 -6.95 3.48
C ARG A 72 17.48 -6.53 4.88
N ALA A 73 16.56 -6.56 5.84
CA ALA A 73 16.83 -6.18 7.22
C ALA A 73 17.88 -7.07 7.88
N ALA A 74 17.91 -8.37 7.54
CA ALA A 74 18.94 -9.30 8.02
C ALA A 74 20.37 -8.90 7.61
N THR A 75 20.52 -8.14 6.53
CA THR A 75 21.82 -7.65 6.03
C THR A 75 22.27 -6.31 6.62
N LEU A 76 21.43 -5.64 7.42
CA LEU A 76 21.72 -4.31 7.96
C LEU A 76 22.54 -4.39 9.25
N ALA A 77 23.67 -3.68 9.28
CA ALA A 77 24.53 -3.59 10.46
C ALA A 77 23.98 -2.59 11.50
N ASP A 78 23.40 -1.48 11.06
CA ASP A 78 22.84 -0.45 11.92
C ASP A 78 21.53 -0.94 12.57
N PRO A 79 21.43 -0.99 13.92
CA PRO A 79 20.26 -1.50 14.60
C PRO A 79 18.99 -0.67 14.37
N ILE A 80 19.11 0.65 14.17
CA ILE A 80 17.96 1.53 13.92
C ILE A 80 17.38 1.21 12.55
N SER A 81 18.21 1.15 11.52
CA SER A 81 17.80 0.81 10.15
C SER A 81 17.18 -0.58 10.06
N ARG A 82 17.77 -1.55 10.77
CA ARG A 82 17.20 -2.91 10.87
C ARG A 82 15.85 -2.91 11.58
N GLY A 83 15.71 -2.18 12.69
CA GLY A 83 14.44 -2.01 13.40
C GLY A 83 13.36 -1.38 12.54
N ASN A 84 13.70 -0.33 11.79
CA ASN A 84 12.78 0.32 10.86
C ASN A 84 12.32 -0.63 9.75
N ALA A 85 13.23 -1.43 9.17
CA ALA A 85 12.85 -2.42 8.16
C ALA A 85 11.97 -3.54 8.73
N MET A 86 12.24 -3.99 9.95
CA MET A 86 11.40 -4.99 10.65
C MET A 86 10.02 -4.43 11.01
N LEU A 87 9.91 -3.14 11.36
CA LEU A 87 8.63 -2.47 11.54
C LEU A 87 7.80 -2.51 10.24
N ARG A 88 8.39 -2.16 9.09
CA ARG A 88 7.69 -2.24 7.80
C ARG A 88 7.29 -3.68 7.45
N THR A 89 8.18 -4.64 7.70
CA THR A 89 7.90 -6.07 7.50
C THR A 89 6.63 -6.49 8.23
N SER A 90 6.48 -6.09 9.50
CA SER A 90 5.29 -6.42 10.30
C SER A 90 4.00 -5.82 9.76
N ASN A 91 4.08 -4.72 9.01
CA ASN A 91 2.93 -4.06 8.40
C ASN A 91 2.54 -4.67 7.05
N TYR A 92 3.39 -5.52 6.48
CA TYR A 92 3.20 -6.19 5.19
C TYR A 92 2.79 -7.66 5.31
N TYR A 93 3.03 -8.29 6.46
CA TYR A 93 2.44 -9.57 6.82
C TYR A 93 1.02 -9.40 7.38
#